data_AF-A0A7L4H3P7-F1
#
_entry.id   AF-A0A7L4H3P7-F1
#
_cell.length_a   1.000
_cell.length_b   1.000
_cell.length_c   1.000
_cell.angle_alpha   90.00
_cell.angle_beta   90.00
_cell.angle_gamma   90.00
#
_symmetry.space_group_name_H-M   'P 1'
#
loop_
_entity.id
_entity.type
_entity.pdbx_description
1 polymer ?
#
loop_
_entity_poly.entity_id
_entity_poly.type
_entity_poly.pdbx_seq_one_letter_code
_entity_poly.pdbx_strand_id
1 'polypeptide(L)'
;MAAAYDPALRRLALALAPAPLRARAGVYCGVGGPSYETAAECRLLRRLGADAVGMSTVGEAVAARHCGLRVLGLSLITNAAPGDDDT
;
A
#
# COMPACT_ATOMS: atom_id res chain seq x y z
N MET A 1 -4.30 15.62 -4.35
CA MET A 1 -3.74 14.25 -4.24
C MET A 1 -4.65 13.14 -4.79
N ALA A 2 -5.87 13.39 -5.28
CA ALA A 2 -6.82 12.34 -5.70
C ALA A 2 -6.29 11.32 -6.76
N ALA A 3 -5.25 11.68 -7.51
CA ALA A 3 -4.55 10.80 -8.45
C ALA A 3 -3.04 10.84 -8.21
N ALA A 4 -2.60 10.61 -6.96
CA ALA A 4 -1.17 10.49 -6.63
C ALA A 4 -0.56 9.25 -7.31
N TYR A 5 -1.28 8.13 -7.33
CA TYR A 5 -0.94 6.91 -8.05
C TYR A 5 -1.73 6.83 -9.36
N ASP A 6 -1.03 6.60 -10.47
CA ASP A 6 -1.60 6.62 -11.81
C ASP A 6 -2.47 5.37 -12.07
N PRO A 7 -3.78 5.53 -12.36
CA PRO A 7 -4.67 4.39 -12.58
C PRO A 7 -4.32 3.55 -13.81
N ALA A 8 -3.75 4.15 -14.86
CA ALA A 8 -3.34 3.42 -16.06
C ALA A 8 -2.10 2.57 -15.80
N LEU A 9 -1.12 3.08 -15.04
CA LEU A 9 0.03 2.27 -14.61
C LEU A 9 -0.41 1.10 -13.73
N ARG A 10 -1.34 1.32 -12.80
CA ARG A 10 -1.89 0.24 -11.97
C ARG A 10 -2.58 -0.84 -12.81
N ARG A 11 -3.43 -0.45 -13.77
CA ARG A 11 -4.09 -1.40 -14.67
C ARG A 11 -3.08 -2.20 -15.49
N LEU A 12 -2.05 -1.54 -16.01
CA LEU A 12 -0.97 -2.19 -16.76
C LEU A 12 -0.22 -3.20 -15.88
N ALA A 13 0.16 -2.81 -14.66
CA ALA A 13 0.85 -3.69 -13.72
C ALA A 13 0.02 -4.94 -13.37
N LEU A 14 -1.29 -4.78 -13.14
CA LEU A 14 -2.20 -5.91 -12.88
C LEU A 14 -2.35 -6.82 -14.11
N ALA A 15 -2.41 -6.26 -15.33
CA ALA A 15 -2.50 -7.05 -16.55
C ALA A 15 -1.21 -7.82 -16.88
N LEU A 16 -0.05 -7.31 -16.46
CA LEU A 16 1.25 -7.94 -16.64
C LEU A 16 1.63 -8.90 -15.48
N ALA A 17 0.86 -8.92 -14.39
CA ALA A 17 1.13 -9.80 -13.27
C ALA A 17 1.02 -11.27 -13.72
N PRO A 18 2.05 -12.11 -13.49
CA PRO A 18 2.01 -13.50 -13.91
C PRO A 18 0.97 -14.27 -13.11
N ALA A 19 0.32 -15.25 -13.73
CA ALA A 19 -0.75 -16.05 -13.12
C ALA A 19 -0.47 -16.61 -11.69
N PRO A 20 0.75 -17.08 -11.33
CA PRO A 20 1.02 -17.53 -9.97
C PRO A 20 1.05 -16.39 -8.92
N LEU A 21 1.22 -15.14 -9.35
CA LEU A 21 1.27 -13.99 -8.46
C LEU A 21 -0.15 -13.50 -8.16
N ARG A 22 -0.57 -13.55 -6.90
CA ARG A 22 -1.85 -12.99 -6.44
C ARG A 22 -1.74 -11.47 -6.30
N ALA A 23 -1.56 -10.76 -7.42
CA ALA A 23 -1.52 -9.31 -7.43
C ALA A 23 -2.90 -8.72 -7.07
N ARG A 24 -2.90 -7.73 -6.18
CA ARG A 24 -4.11 -7.02 -5.72
C ARG A 24 -3.87 -5.53 -5.69
N ALA A 25 -4.93 -4.76 -5.88
CA ALA A 25 -4.93 -3.32 -5.62
C ALA A 25 -5.53 -3.08 -4.23
N GLY A 26 -5.01 -2.09 -3.52
CA GLY A 26 -5.48 -1.73 -2.18
C GLY A 26 -4.98 -0.36 -1.73
N VAL A 27 -5.32 -0.01 -0.49
CA VAL A 27 -4.94 1.21 0.20
C VAL A 27 -3.72 0.95 1.08
N TYR A 28 -2.64 1.66 0.79
CA TYR A 28 -1.43 1.66 1.62
C TYR A 28 -1.49 2.79 2.66
N CYS A 29 -1.33 2.45 3.94
CA CYS A 29 -1.20 3.41 5.02
C CYS A 29 0.28 3.62 5.36
N GLY A 30 0.76 4.85 5.15
CA GLY A 30 2.11 5.24 5.57
C GLY A 30 2.11 5.71 7.02
N VAL A 31 2.92 5.07 7.88
CA VAL A 31 3.16 5.48 9.27
C VAL A 31 4.61 5.96 9.44
N GLY A 32 4.93 6.55 10.59
CA GLY A 32 6.26 7.12 10.84
C GLY A 32 7.37 6.08 11.11
N GLY A 33 7.03 4.92 11.68
CA GLY A 33 8.03 3.98 12.20
C GLY A 33 8.89 4.57 13.34
N PRO A 34 10.03 3.96 13.71
CA PRO A 34 10.56 2.69 13.19
C PRO A 34 9.95 1.45 13.85
N SER A 35 9.14 1.64 14.91
CA SER A 35 8.42 0.56 15.56
C SER A 35 7.35 0.01 14.63
N TYR A 36 7.25 -1.31 14.53
CA TYR A 36 6.10 -1.96 13.90
C TYR A 36 4.82 -1.64 14.66
N GLU A 37 3.71 -1.76 13.94
CA GLU A 37 2.37 -1.56 14.44
C GLU A 37 2.02 -2.65 15.45
N THR A 38 1.41 -2.23 16.55
CA THR A 38 0.77 -3.14 17.50
C THR A 38 -0.47 -3.79 16.87
N ALA A 39 -0.91 -4.92 17.41
CA ALA A 39 -2.14 -5.57 16.95
C ALA A 39 -3.37 -4.65 17.02
N ALA A 40 -3.41 -3.73 18.01
CA ALA A 40 -4.49 -2.75 18.14
C ALA A 40 -4.45 -1.71 17.01
N GLU A 41 -3.26 -1.22 16.66
CA GLU A 41 -3.07 -0.30 15.53
C GLU A 41 -3.41 -0.97 14.21
N CYS A 42 -2.97 -2.22 13.98
CA CYS A 42 -3.35 -2.97 12.77
C CYS A 42 -4.88 -3.09 12.62
N ARG A 43 -5.60 -3.45 13.69
CA ARG A 43 -7.07 -3.52 13.68
C ARG A 43 -7.72 -2.17 13.41
N LEU A 44 -7.18 -1.09 13.99
CA LEU A 44 -7.64 0.27 13.73
C LEU A 44 -7.46 0.62 12.25
N LEU A 45 -6.26 0.45 11.70
CA LEU A 45 -5.94 0.77 10.32
C LEU A 45 -6.82 -0.01 9.33
N ARG A 46 -7.07 -1.29 9.60
CA ARG A 46 -8.00 -2.09 8.80
C ARG A 46 -9.43 -1.54 8.84
N ARG A 47 -9.93 -1.14 10.02
CA ARG A 47 -11.26 -0.50 10.15
C ARG A 47 -11.35 0.84 9.40
N LEU A 48 -10.21 1.51 9.21
CA LEU A 48 -10.09 2.71 8.38
C LEU A 48 -9.91 2.42 6.88
N GLY A 49 -9.88 1.14 6.49
CA GLY A 49 -9.81 0.70 5.10
C GLY A 49 -8.40 0.52 4.55
N ALA A 50 -7.37 0.41 5.39
CA ALA A 50 -6.02 0.06 4.93
C ALA A 50 -5.91 -1.44 4.59
N ASP A 51 -5.32 -1.74 3.44
CA ASP A 51 -4.99 -3.11 3.00
C ASP A 51 -3.53 -3.47 3.29
N ALA A 52 -2.66 -2.46 3.40
CA ALA A 52 -1.25 -2.61 3.75
C ALA A 52 -0.79 -1.42 4.60
N VAL A 53 0.23 -1.64 5.43
CA VAL A 53 0.88 -0.60 6.23
C VAL A 53 2.39 -0.67 6.05
N GLY A 54 3.05 0.48 6.10
CA GLY A 54 4.51 0.55 6.12
C GLY A 54 5.01 1.97 6.37
N MET A 55 6.33 2.15 6.36
CA MET A 55 6.98 3.33 6.95
C MET A 55 7.62 4.28 5.92
N SER A 56 7.32 4.09 4.63
CA SER A 56 7.93 4.84 3.51
C SER A 56 6.89 5.08 2.38
N THR A 57 7.35 5.52 1.21
CA THR A 57 6.64 5.65 -0.08
C THR A 57 5.67 6.82 -0.18
N VAL A 58 4.91 7.14 0.89
CA VAL A 58 3.90 8.21 0.83
C VAL A 58 4.54 9.58 0.57
N GLY A 59 5.66 9.89 1.21
CA GLY A 59 6.37 11.16 1.04
C GLY A 59 6.89 11.34 -0.39
N GLU A 60 7.51 10.29 -0.93
CA GLU A 60 8.05 10.25 -2.29
C GLU A 60 6.93 10.35 -3.33
N ALA A 61 5.81 9.65 -3.12
CA ALA A 61 4.65 9.72 -4.01
C ALA A 61 4.04 11.13 -4.06
N VAL A 62 3.98 11.83 -2.92
CA VAL A 62 3.50 13.21 -2.84
C VAL A 62 4.46 14.15 -3.58
N ALA A 63 5.77 14.06 -3.33
CA ALA A 63 6.76 14.88 -3.99
C ALA A 63 6.78 14.65 -5.52
N ALA A 64 6.76 13.38 -5.95
CA ALA A 64 6.72 13.02 -7.37
C ALA A 64 5.46 13.60 -8.06
N ARG A 65 4.29 13.50 -7.39
CA ARG A 65 3.05 14.05 -7.94
C ARG A 65 3.08 15.57 -8.01
N HIS A 66 3.66 16.24 -7.01
CA HIS A 66 3.87 17.69 -7.02
C HIS A 66 4.71 18.13 -8.22
N CYS A 67 5.73 17.35 -8.58
CA CYS A 67 6.56 17.56 -9.77
C CYS A 67 5.91 17.11 -11.09
N GLY A 68 4.63 16.69 -11.09
CA GLY A 68 3.93 16.26 -12.30
C GLY A 68 4.31 14.87 -12.81
N LEU A 69 5.05 14.07 -12.03
CA LEU A 69 5.42 12.71 -12.41
C LEU A 69 4.26 11.73 -12.22
N ARG A 70 4.26 10.68 -13.04
CA ARG A 70 3.35 9.53 -12.92
C ARG A 70 3.96 8.52 -11.94
N VAL A 71 3.17 8.02 -11.00
CA VAL A 71 3.64 7.11 -9.94
C VAL A 71 2.91 5.78 -10.00
N LEU A 72 3.66 4.68 -9.91
CA LEU A 72 3.17 3.34 -9.62
C LEU A 72 3.72 2.91 -8.25
N GLY A 73 2.83 2.57 -7.32
CA GLY A 73 3.22 1.99 -6.02
C GLY A 73 2.98 0.49 -6.02
N LEU A 74 3.98 -0.28 -5.59
CA LEU A 74 3.90 -1.73 -5.40
C LEU A 74 4.43 -2.06 -4.00
N SER A 75 3.65 -2.82 -3.24
CA SER A 75 4.06 -3.30 -1.91
C SER A 75 4.15 -4.82 -1.95
N LEU A 76 5.32 -5.35 -1.59
CA LEU A 76 5.48 -6.77 -1.33
C LEU A 76 5.07 -7.03 0.12
N ILE A 77 4.00 -7.79 0.33
CA ILE A 77 3.53 -8.13 1.68
C ILE A 77 4.45 -9.20 2.27
N THR A 78 5.23 -8.82 3.27
CA THR A 78 6.22 -9.69 3.93
C THR A 78 5.65 -10.48 5.10
N ASN A 79 4.55 -10.03 5.68
CA ASN A 79 3.88 -10.65 6.82
C ASN A 79 2.40 -10.25 6.86
N ALA A 80 1.58 -11.11 7.46
CA ALA A 80 0.22 -10.74 7.85
C ALA A 80 0.26 -9.84 9.09
N ALA A 81 -0.79 -9.05 9.31
CA ALA A 81 -0.87 -8.22 10.49
C ALA A 81 -1.18 -9.09 11.73
N PRO A 82 -0.65 -8.76 12.92
CA PRO A 82 -0.93 -9.52 14.13
C PRO A 82 -2.44 -9.57 14.44
N GLY A 83 -2.99 -10.78 14.60
CA GLY A 83 -4.43 -11.02 14.80
C GLY A 83 -5.21 -11.30 13.51
N ASP A 84 -4.53 -11.56 12.40
CA ASP A 84 -5.12 -12.02 11.14
C ASP A 84 -5.40 -13.53 11.11
N ASP A 85 -5.01 -14.27 12.16
CA ASP A 85 -5.17 -15.73 12.25
C ASP A 85 -6.63 -16.19 12.46
N ASP A 86 -7.57 -15.26 12.68
CA ASP A 86 -8.99 -15.53 12.98
C ASP A 86 -9.95 -15.26 11.79
N THR A 87 -9.50 -15.49 10.55
CA THR A 87 -10.42 -15.51 9.37
C THR A 87 -10.15 -16.67 8.42
#